data_AF-A0A2V6ZFW5-F1
#
_entry.id   AF-A0A2V6ZFW5-F1
#
_cell.length_a   1.000
_cell.length_b   1.000
_cell.length_c   1.000
_cell.angle_alpha   90.00
_cell.angle_beta   90.00
_cell.angle_gamma   90.00
#
_symmetry.space_group_name_H-M   'P 1'
#
loop_
_entity.id
_entity.type
_entity.pdbx_description
1 polymer ?
#
loop_
_entity_poly.entity_id
_entity_poly.type
_entity_poly.pdbx_seq_one_letter_code
_entity_poly.pdbx_strand_id
1 'polypeptide(L)' 'MRAKELLATCFVLFGALLVWPLLSIPNRLVLIAGVPALVVYLFTVWVAIVGVLVWAAHRSRGEDAA' A
#
# COMPACT_ATOMS: atom_id res chain seq x y z
N MET A 1 -10.96 -17.01 -2.83
CA MET A 1 -9.52 -16.73 -2.96
C MET A 1 -9.01 -16.46 -1.57
N ARG A 2 -8.07 -17.28 -1.08
CA ARG A 2 -7.72 -17.28 0.35
C ARG A 2 -7.20 -15.89 0.71
N ALA A 3 -7.59 -15.33 1.84
CA ALA A 3 -7.13 -14.00 2.30
C ALA A 3 -5.60 -13.83 2.16
N LYS A 4 -4.85 -14.92 2.32
CA LYS A 4 -3.41 -15.03 2.05
C LYS A 4 -2.99 -14.62 0.63
N GLU A 5 -3.72 -15.02 -0.41
CA GLU A 5 -3.44 -14.65 -1.80
C GLU A 5 -3.70 -13.16 -2.03
N LEU A 6 -4.80 -12.61 -1.50
CA LEU A 6 -5.07 -11.18 -1.56
C LEU A 6 -4.00 -10.36 -0.85
N LEU A 7 -3.54 -10.84 0.31
CA LEU A 7 -2.45 -10.23 1.07
C LEU A 7 -1.14 -10.28 0.30
N ALA A 8 -0.80 -11.43 -0.29
CA ALA A 8 0.40 -11.58 -1.10
C ALA A 8 0.36 -10.71 -2.36
N THR A 9 -0.77 -10.67 -3.07
CA THR A 9 -0.97 -9.81 -4.24
C THR A 9 -0.91 -8.33 -3.87
N CYS A 10 -1.54 -7.92 -2.76
CA CYS A 10 -1.42 -6.55 -2.24
C CYS A 10 0.03 -6.23 -1.90
N PHE A 11 0.73 -7.10 -1.16
CA PHE A 11 2.12 -6.90 -0.79
C PHE A 11 3.03 -6.74 -2.01
N VAL A 12 2.83 -7.56 -3.05
CA VAL A 12 3.60 -7.46 -4.30
C VAL A 12 3.25 -6.17 -5.07
N LEU A 13 1.98 -5.81 -5.18
CA LEU A 13 1.54 -4.55 -5.82
C LEU A 13 2.09 -3.31 -5.09
N PHE A 14 2.01 -3.30 -3.77
CA PHE A 14 2.50 -2.22 -2.94
C PHE A 14 4.02 -2.14 -2.91
N GLY A 15 4.71 -3.28 -2.90
CA GLY A 15 6.15 -3.36 -3.10
C GLY A 15 6.57 -2.82 -4.47
N ALA A 16 5.83 -3.15 -5.54
CA ALA A 16 6.04 -2.63 -6.89
C ALA A 16 5.85 -1.10 -6.97
N LEU A 17 4.88 -0.55 -6.23
CA LEU A 17 4.63 0.90 -6.09
C LEU A 17 5.76 1.64 -5.35
N LEU A 18 6.58 0.93 -4.56
CA LEU A 18 7.72 1.45 -3.80
C LEU A 18 9.07 1.28 -4.52
N VAL A 19 9.11 0.69 -5.71
CA VAL A 19 10.37 0.51 -6.45
C VAL A 19 10.85 1.86 -6.95
N TRP A 20 12.19 2.03 -6.94
CA TRP A 20 12.92 3.24 -7.33
C TRP A 20 12.40 4.00 -8.59
N PRO A 21 11.95 3.33 -9.69
CA PRO A 21 11.41 4.02 -10.85
C PRO A 21 10.16 4.84 -10.54
N LEU A 22 9.23 4.31 -9.75
CA LEU A 22 7.97 4.99 -9.43
C LEU A 22 8.18 6.11 -8.42
N LEU A 23 9.05 5.90 -7.43
CA LEU A 23 9.47 6.95 -6.50
C LEU A 23 10.19 8.11 -7.22
N SER A 24 10.84 7.84 -8.36
CA SER A 24 11.55 8.85 -9.13
C SER A 24 10.64 9.80 -9.94
N ILE A 25 9.36 9.43 -10.16
CA ILE A 25 8.39 10.23 -10.93
C ILE A 25 8.09 11.57 -10.22
N PRO A 26 7.64 11.59 -8.95
CA PRO A 26 7.48 12.85 -8.21
C PRO A 26 8.83 13.51 -7.86
N ASN A 27 9.92 12.73 -7.77
CA ASN A 27 11.26 13.25 -7.45
C ASN A 27 11.86 14.15 -8.55
N ARG A 28 11.37 14.07 -9.80
CA ARG A 28 11.81 14.97 -10.89
C ARG A 28 11.02 16.27 -10.99
N LEU A 29 9.96 16.47 -10.20
CA LEU A 29 9.25 17.76 -10.18
C LEU A 29 10.11 18.80 -9.44
N VAL A 30 10.89 19.55 -10.22
CA VAL A 30 11.84 20.61 -9.85
C VAL A 30 11.19 21.84 -9.17
N LEU A 31 9.92 21.82 -8.75
CA LEU A 31 9.30 22.95 -8.06
C LEU A 31 8.58 22.49 -6.78
N ILE A 32 9.22 22.71 -5.61
CA ILE A 32 8.69 22.87 -4.24
C ILE A 32 7.82 21.72 -3.66
N ALA A 33 7.03 21.01 -4.46
CA ALA A 33 6.12 19.94 -4.07
C ALA A 33 6.72 18.54 -4.20
N GLY A 34 7.92 18.34 -4.75
CA GLY A 34 8.51 17.01 -4.99
C GLY A 34 8.61 16.15 -3.72
N VAL A 35 9.31 16.65 -2.69
CA VAL A 35 9.46 15.92 -1.41
C VAL A 35 8.12 15.80 -0.66
N PRO A 36 7.31 16.87 -0.50
CA PRO A 36 5.98 16.75 0.10
C PRO A 36 5.06 15.76 -0.61
N ALA A 37 5.04 15.75 -1.95
CA ALA A 37 4.24 14.81 -2.73
C ALA A 37 4.71 13.36 -2.56
N LEU A 38 6.03 13.15 -2.46
CA LEU A 38 6.59 11.83 -2.21
C LEU A 38 6.22 11.31 -0.81
N VAL A 39 6.23 12.19 0.20
CA VAL A 39 5.75 11.89 1.55
C VAL A 39 4.26 11.53 1.52
N VAL A 40 3.41 12.34 0.90
CA VAL A 40 1.97 12.07 0.79
C VAL A 40 1.71 10.75 0.07
N TYR A 41 2.41 10.49 -1.04
CA TYR A 41 2.30 9.23 -1.77
C TYR A 41 2.67 8.04 -0.89
N LEU A 42 3.82 8.09 -0.23
CA LEU A 42 4.31 7.01 0.64
C LEU A 42 3.32 6.71 1.77
N PHE A 43 2.86 7.74 2.48
CA PHE A 43 1.93 7.56 3.59
C PHE A 43 0.54 7.11 3.12
N THR A 44 0.05 7.57 1.97
CA THR A 44 -1.24 7.13 1.41
C THR A 44 -1.20 5.64 1.05
N VAL A 45 -0.14 5.23 0.36
CA VAL A 45 0.12 3.82 0.01
C VAL A 45 0.21 2.97 1.28
N TRP A 46 0.94 3.45 2.29
CA TRP A 46 1.06 2.75 3.57
C TRP A 46 -0.29 2.61 4.31
N VAL A 47 -1.08 3.67 4.42
CA VAL A 47 -2.41 3.61 5.05
C VAL A 47 -3.33 2.64 4.31
N ALA A 48 -3.28 2.61 2.98
CA ALA A 48 -4.05 1.66 2.19
C ALA A 48 -3.67 0.20 2.48
N ILE A 49 -2.36 -0.11 2.60
CA ILE A 49 -1.87 -1.44 3.00
C ILE A 49 -2.43 -1.83 4.36
N VAL A 50 -2.29 -0.96 5.36
CA VAL A 50 -2.73 -1.21 6.73
C VAL A 50 -4.25 -1.37 6.78
N GLY A 51 -5.01 -0.55 6.05
CA GLY A 51 -6.46 -0.66 5.97
C GLY A 51 -6.91 -2.00 5.39
N VAL A 52 -6.29 -2.46 4.31
CA VAL A 52 -6.58 -3.79 3.72
C VAL A 52 -6.23 -4.91 4.68
N LEU A 53 -5.08 -4.84 5.38
CA LEU A 53 -4.67 -5.82 6.38
C LEU A 53 -5.68 -5.92 7.54
N VAL A 54 -6.09 -4.78 8.08
CA VAL A 54 -7.09 -4.70 9.15
C VAL A 54 -8.43 -5.27 8.68
N TRP A 55 -8.89 -4.88 7.49
CA TRP A 55 -10.12 -5.42 6.90
C TRP A 55 -10.07 -6.94 6.71
N ALA A 56 -8.96 -7.46 6.19
CA ALA A 56 -8.77 -8.90 6.01
C ALA A 56 -8.75 -9.65 7.36
N ALA A 57 -8.09 -9.10 8.38
CA ALA A 57 -8.02 -9.69 9.72
C ALA A 57 -9.39 -9.72 10.42
N HIS A 58 -10.19 -8.66 10.26
CA HIS A 58 -11.56 -8.65 10.78
C HIS A 58 -12.46 -9.67 10.07
N ARG A 59 -12.27 -9.85 8.75
CA ARG A 59 -13.05 -10.81 7.97
C ARG A 59 -12.77 -12.26 8.37
N SER A 60 -11.50 -12.63 8.59
CA SER A 60 -11.16 -13.99 9.02
C SER A 60 -11.69 -14.31 10.43
N ARG A 61 -11.75 -13.32 11.33
CA ARG A 61 -12.29 -13.51 12.69
C ARG A 61 -13.79 -13.86 12.69
N GLY A 62 -14.54 -13.40 11.68
CA GLY A 62 -15.96 -13.73 11.52
C GLY A 62 -16.21 -15.13 10.95
N GLU A 63 -15.28 -15.66 10.16
CA GLU A 63 -15.34 -17.02 9.61
C GLU A 63 -14.97 -18.09 10.67
N ASP A 64 -14.13 -17.76 11.65
CA ASP A 64 -13.76 -18.67 12.75
C ASP A 64 -14.82 -18.75 13.88
N ALA A 65 -15.84 -17.87 13.86
CA ALA A 65 -16.85 -17.74 14.92
C ALA A 65 -18.25 -18.28 14.54
N ALA A 66 -18.39 -18.88 13.35
CA ALA A 66 -19.62 -19.50 12.83
C ALA A 66 -19.41 -21.01 12.63
#